data_AF-A0A9D9MPX4-F1
#
_entry.id   AF-A0A9D9MPX4-F1
#
_cell.length_a   1.000
_cell.length_b   1.000
_cell.length_c   1.000
_cell.angle_alpha   90.00
_cell.angle_beta   90.00
_cell.angle_gamma   90.00
#
_symmetry.space_group_name_H-M   'P 1'
#
loop_
_entity.id
_entity.type
_entity.pdbx_description
1 polymer ?
#
loop_
_entity_poly.entity_id
_entity_poly.type
_entity_poly.pdbx_seq_one_letter_code
_entity_poly.pdbx_strand_id
1 'polypeptide(L)' 'MKTNIIQSITGGLVVIVAILFAGMLTFNDILPYLNGWKRMTTIIVLVLYASYRFSRIYKDFKKDNQQNQGI' A
#
# COMPACT_ATOMS: atom_id res chain seq x y z
N MET A 1 -5.41 22.95 0.39
CA MET A 1 -6.22 22.06 -0.49
C MET A 1 -5.43 21.27 -1.54
N LYS A 2 -4.26 21.71 -2.05
CA LYS A 2 -3.52 20.96 -3.11
C LYS A 2 -2.72 19.73 -2.62
N THR A 3 -2.32 19.69 -1.35
CA THR A 3 -1.43 18.64 -0.81
C THR A 3 -2.12 17.28 -0.60
N ASN A 4 -3.42 17.27 -0.31
CA ASN A 4 -4.19 16.04 -0.02
C ASN A 4 -4.32 15.13 -1.25
N ILE A 5 -4.49 15.72 -2.44
CA ILE A 5 -4.61 14.97 -3.70
C ILE A 5 -3.29 14.27 -4.03
N ILE A 6 -2.17 14.97 -3.87
CA ILE A 6 -0.82 14.42 -4.12
C ILE A 6 -0.54 13.29 -3.13
N GLN A 7 -0.85 13.46 -1.84
CA GLN A 7 -0.68 12.41 -0.84
C GLN A 7 -1.56 11.18 -1.11
N SER A 8 -2.77 11.38 -1.60
CA SER A 8 -3.69 10.30 -1.95
C SER A 8 -3.20 9.53 -3.19
N ILE A 9 -2.75 10.24 -4.24
CA ILE A 9 -2.17 9.64 -5.45
C ILE A 9 -0.86 8.90 -5.13
N THR A 10 0.06 9.52 -4.39
CA THR A 10 1.31 8.89 -3.96
C THR A 10 1.03 7.68 -3.06
N GLY A 11 0.04 7.78 -2.17
CA GLY A 11 -0.40 6.66 -1.33
C GLY A 11 -0.93 5.48 -2.15
N GLY A 12 -1.80 5.73 -3.14
CA GLY A 12 -2.32 4.69 -4.03
C GLY A 12 -1.23 4.05 -4.89
N LEU A 13 -0.31 4.86 -5.40
CA LEU A 13 0.83 4.40 -6.20
C LEU A 13 1.75 3.48 -5.38
N VAL A 14 2.01 3.82 -4.11
CA VAL A 14 2.79 2.95 -3.19
C VAL A 14 2.12 1.61 -2.96
N VAL A 15 0.79 1.55 -2.87
CA VAL A 15 0.05 0.27 -2.72
C VAL A 15 0.21 -0.60 -3.96
N ILE A 16 0.05 -0.02 -5.15
CA ILE A 16 0.21 -0.74 -6.43
C ILE A 16 1.64 -1.29 -6.56
N VAL A 17 2.65 -0.47 -6.25
CA VAL A 17 4.06 -0.90 -6.29
C VAL A 17 4.31 -2.02 -5.28
N ALA A 18 3.76 -1.93 -4.06
CA ALA A 18 3.93 -2.97 -3.04
C ALA A 18 3.29 -4.31 -3.45
N ILE A 19 2.11 -4.29 -4.08
CA ILE A 19 1.44 -5.51 -4.57
C ILE A 19 2.20 -6.12 -5.75
N LEU A 20 2.66 -5.29 -6.71
CA LEU A 20 3.48 -5.76 -7.83
C LEU A 20 4.78 -6.39 -7.33
N PHE A 21 5.43 -5.75 -6.35
CA PHE A 21 6.67 -6.25 -5.78
C PHE A 21 6.47 -7.55 -4.99
N ALA A 22 5.39 -7.63 -4.20
CA ALA A 22 5.01 -8.84 -3.47
C ALA A 22 4.66 -10.00 -4.43
N GLY A 23 3.92 -9.72 -5.51
CA GLY A 23 3.62 -10.69 -6.57
C GLY A 23 4.89 -11.17 -7.25
N MET A 24 5.77 -10.25 -7.64
CA MET A 24 7.05 -10.57 -8.27
C MET A 24 7.95 -11.44 -7.36
N LEU A 25 8.00 -11.15 -6.06
CA LEU A 25 8.67 -11.96 -5.02
C LEU A 25 8.03 -13.34 -4.78
N THR A 26 6.74 -13.47 -5.08
CA THR A 26 6.01 -14.73 -4.91
C THR A 26 6.28 -15.66 -6.09
N PHE A 27 6.27 -15.14 -7.32
CA PHE A 27 6.38 -15.92 -8.55
C PHE A 27 7.81 -16.11 -9.05
N ASN A 28 8.69 -15.14 -8.82
CA ASN A 28 10.08 -15.24 -9.26
C ASN A 28 10.99 -15.27 -8.04
N ASP A 29 11.86 -16.28 -7.97
CA ASP A 29 12.91 -16.39 -6.94
C ASP A 29 14.09 -15.44 -7.26
N ILE A 30 13.79 -14.15 -7.42
CA ILE A 30 14.73 -13.10 -7.84
C ILE A 30 15.77 -12.80 -6.75
N LEU A 31 15.47 -13.15 -5.50
CA LEU A 31 16.35 -12.92 -4.36
C LEU A 31 16.80 -14.26 -3.76
N PRO A 32 17.78 -14.94 -4.38
CA PRO A 32 18.33 -16.21 -3.87
C PRO A 32 18.98 -16.08 -2.49
N TYR A 33 19.25 -14.84 -2.04
CA TYR A 33 19.82 -14.54 -0.73
C TYR A 33 18.77 -14.39 0.40
N LEU A 34 17.48 -14.33 0.06
CA LEU A 34 16.40 -14.38 1.05
C LEU A 34 15.99 -15.85 1.25
N ASN A 35 16.46 -16.48 2.33
CA ASN A 35 15.90 -17.75 2.81
C ASN A 35 14.37 -17.67 2.80
N GLY A 36 13.68 -18.73 2.34
CA GLY A 36 12.22 -18.72 2.11
C GLY A 36 11.38 -18.15 3.26
N TRP A 37 11.82 -18.29 4.51
CA TRP A 37 11.20 -17.65 5.68
C TRP A 37 11.27 -16.11 5.68
N LYS A 38 12.42 -15.55 5.30
CA LYS A 38 12.61 -14.10 5.10
C LYS A 38 11.77 -13.60 3.93
N ARG A 39 11.66 -14.39 2.86
CA ARG A 39 10.80 -14.08 1.70
C ARG A 39 9.33 -13.97 2.14
N MET A 40 8.84 -14.97 2.88
CA MET A 40 7.48 -14.98 3.44
C MET A 40 7.23 -13.78 4.36
N THR A 41 8.17 -13.47 5.25
CA THR A 41 8.06 -12.31 6.17
C THR A 41 7.99 -10.99 5.40
N THR A 42 8.80 -10.84 4.34
CA THR A 42 8.82 -9.62 3.51
C THR A 42 7.50 -9.44 2.76
N ILE A 43 6.94 -10.53 2.22
CA ILE A 43 5.64 -10.51 1.55
C ILE A 43 4.53 -10.11 2.55
N ILE A 44 4.51 -10.71 3.75
CA ILE A 44 3.53 -10.39 4.79
C ILE A 44 3.63 -8.92 5.19
N VAL A 45 4.84 -8.39 5.40
CA VAL A 45 5.06 -6.98 5.74
C VAL A 45 4.61 -6.06 4.60
N LEU A 46 4.89 -6.39 3.34
CA LEU A 46 4.44 -5.63 2.17
C LEU A 46 2.90 -5.60 2.08
N VAL A 47 2.24 -6.74 2.30
CA VAL A 47 0.77 -6.85 2.27
C VAL A 47 0.13 -6.11 3.44
N LEU A 48 0.69 -6.23 4.65
CA LEU A 48 0.23 -5.49 5.83
C LEU A 48 0.42 -3.98 5.63
N TYR A 49 1.56 -3.56 5.09
CA TYR A 49 1.84 -2.17 4.81
C TYR A 49 0.89 -1.62 3.73
N ALA A 50 0.68 -2.36 2.65
CA ALA A 50 -0.30 -2.03 1.61
C ALA A 50 -1.71 -1.90 2.19
N SER A 51 -2.14 -2.85 3.03
CA SER A 51 -3.44 -2.84 3.70
C SER A 51 -3.60 -1.65 4.66
N TYR A 52 -2.59 -1.39 5.48
CA TYR A 52 -2.57 -0.23 6.38
C TYR A 52 -2.66 1.09 5.62
N ARG A 53 -1.91 1.20 4.51
CA ARG A 53 -1.94 2.41 3.67
C ARG A 53 -3.26 2.56 2.93
N PHE A 54 -3.82 1.47 2.43
CA PHE A 54 -5.15 1.44 1.82
C PHE A 54 -6.21 1.88 2.82
N SER A 55 -6.22 1.34 4.05
CA SER A 55 -7.13 1.78 5.12
C SER A 55 -6.96 3.25 5.46
N ARG A 56 -5.73 3.79 5.45
CA ARG A 56 -5.48 5.22 5.69
C ARG A 56 -6.04 6.10 4.57
N ILE A 57 -5.76 5.75 3.32
CA ILE A 57 -6.32 6.43 2.13
C ILE A 57 -7.85 6.38 2.18
N TYR A 58 -8.43 5.23 2.50
CA TYR A 58 -9.88 5.06 2.62
C TYR A 58 -10.48 5.91 3.74
N LYS A 59 -9.80 6.00 4.89
CA LYS A 59 -10.20 6.88 6.00
C LYS A 59 -10.13 8.35 5.60
N ASP A 60 -9.07 8.75 4.90
CA ASP A 60 -8.87 10.13 4.42
C ASP A 60 -9.92 10.50 3.36
N PHE A 61 -10.22 9.61 2.41
CA PHE A 61 -11.32 9.78 1.44
C PHE A 61 -12.70 9.83 2.10
N LYS A 62 -12.94 9.01 3.14
CA LYS A 62 -14.19 9.05 3.91
C LYS A 62 -14.34 10.36 4.67
N LYS A 63 -13.23 10.90 5.20
CA LYS A 63 -13.20 12.20 5.89
C LYS A 63 -13.50 13.35 4.93
N ASP A 64 -12.92 13.34 3.73
CA ASP A 64 -13.23 14.33 2.68
C ASP A 64 -14.70 14.22 2.22
N ASN A 65 -15.26 13.01 2.10
CA ASN A 65 -16.68 12.85 1.76
C ASN A 65 -17.63 13.35 2.86
N GLN A 66 -17.30 13.16 4.14
CA GLN A 66 -18.10 13.72 5.23
C GLN A 66 -17.98 15.25 5.31
N GLN A 67 -16.81 15.81 5.01
CA GLN A 67 -16.62 17.27 5.00
C GLN A 67 -17.31 17.94 3.80
N ASN A 68 -17.47 17.23 2.68
CA ASN A 68 -18.16 17.74 1.50
C ASN A 68 -19.69 17.49 1.50
N GLN A 69 -20.21 16.70 2.45
CA GLN A 69 -21.65 16.42 2.62
C GLN A 69 -22.31 17.15 3.81
N GLY A 70 -21.63 18.13 4.42
CA GLY A 70 -22.27 19.18 5.23
C GLY A 70 -22.16 19.01 6.74
N ILE A 71 -21.48 19.97 7.38
CA ILE A 71 -21.99 20.78 8.50
C ILE A 71 -21.52 22.21 8.24
#